data_AF-A0A9P5ZB48-F1
#
_entry.id   AF-A0A9P5ZB48-F1
#
_cell.length_a   1.000
_cell.length_b   1.000
_cell.length_c   1.000
_cell.angle_alpha   90.00
_cell.angle_beta   90.00
_cell.angle_gamma   90.00
#
_symmetry.space_group_name_H-M   'P 1'
#
loop_
_entity.id
_entity.type
_entity.pdbx_description
1 polymer ?
#
loop_
_entity_poly.entity_id
_entity_poly.type
_entity_poly.pdbx_seq_one_letter_code
_entity_poly.pdbx_strand_id
1 'polypeptide(L)'
;MVHFLLIRHGESKDNLSGVWAGWKDAPLSNHGMNQAEALAESLSSIKLSTIYSSDLLRAKTTAAALKKKQLHADVPHHELSALREQHFGIGEGMKFSRMEPGLSLEDHYARGKYPAIFDRQQSFPGGESLDDVAKRAESVIEAVLLPHLLQEKEEKEKQVLRTVAIVSHGLFIGELMSSIIQRDPATKSTHNSHDFRGTRNTAWMRVEITLQNESGQSDPLSDIIAHWRVKVSAINEHSHLSKVHRQKGGIGSLAHDAAQKDIRTFFGKRSSESQSKSVKSARAKPY
;
A
#
# COMPACT_ATOMS: atom_id res chain seq x y z
N MET A 1 12.60 6.66 -18.39
CA MET A 1 12.50 5.55 -17.42
C MET A 1 11.48 5.93 -16.37
N VAL A 2 10.58 5.03 -15.97
CA VAL A 2 9.61 5.31 -14.90
C VAL A 2 9.80 4.35 -13.74
N HIS A 3 9.79 4.90 -12.52
CA HIS A 3 9.82 4.12 -11.28
C HIS A 3 8.40 3.97 -10.72
N PHE A 4 8.01 2.75 -10.39
CA PHE A 4 6.77 2.45 -9.67
C PHE A 4 7.11 1.88 -8.29
N LEU A 5 6.62 2.55 -7.24
CA LEU A 5 6.68 2.08 -5.87
C LEU A 5 5.36 1.39 -5.53
N LEU A 6 5.35 0.07 -5.42
CA LEU A 6 4.16 -0.70 -5.04
C LEU A 6 4.18 -0.92 -3.53
N ILE A 7 3.18 -0.40 -2.83
CA ILE A 7 3.20 -0.24 -1.38
C ILE A 7 2.00 -0.98 -0.78
N ARG A 8 2.23 -1.93 0.12
CA ARG A 8 1.13 -2.52 0.89
C ARG A 8 0.66 -1.53 1.95
N HIS A 9 -0.65 -1.41 2.16
CA HIS A 9 -1.21 -0.59 3.24
C HIS A 9 -0.67 -0.97 4.64
N GLY A 10 -0.76 -0.03 5.59
CA GLY A 10 -0.46 -0.28 7.01
C GLY A 10 -1.40 -1.28 7.67
N GLU A 11 -1.04 -1.81 8.83
CA GLU A 11 -1.88 -2.79 9.54
C GLU A 11 -3.31 -2.27 9.76
N SER A 12 -4.30 -3.08 9.39
CA SER A 12 -5.72 -2.81 9.62
C SER A 12 -6.29 -3.62 10.78
N LYS A 13 -7.53 -3.28 11.19
CA LYS A 13 -8.28 -4.04 12.19
C LYS A 13 -8.55 -5.50 11.78
N ASP A 14 -8.77 -5.75 10.50
CA ASP A 14 -9.01 -7.10 10.01
C ASP A 14 -7.72 -7.93 9.96
N ASN A 15 -6.54 -7.31 9.72
CA ASN A 15 -5.26 -8.03 9.82
C ASN A 15 -5.02 -8.61 11.22
N LEU A 16 -5.39 -7.86 12.26
CA LEU A 16 -5.28 -8.31 13.65
C LEU A 16 -6.24 -9.44 14.01
N SER A 17 -7.35 -9.55 13.27
CA SER A 17 -8.44 -10.47 13.58
C SER A 17 -8.26 -11.84 12.92
N GLY A 18 -7.28 -12.00 12.01
CA GLY A 18 -7.02 -13.26 11.32
C GLY A 18 -8.19 -13.71 10.45
N VAL A 19 -8.80 -12.75 9.74
CA VAL A 19 -9.94 -12.98 8.85
C VAL A 19 -9.55 -12.72 7.40
N TRP A 20 -10.30 -13.30 6.46
CA TRP A 20 -10.25 -12.91 5.07
C TRP A 20 -10.66 -11.44 4.93
N ALA A 21 -9.72 -10.60 4.50
CA ALA A 21 -9.85 -9.15 4.49
C ALA A 21 -9.69 -8.62 3.08
N GLY A 22 -10.77 -8.65 2.31
CA GLY A 22 -10.79 -8.25 0.91
C GLY A 22 -11.39 -6.84 0.79
N TRP A 23 -12.63 -6.73 0.34
CA TRP A 23 -13.26 -5.42 0.09
C TRP A 23 -13.95 -4.84 1.31
N LYS A 24 -14.08 -5.60 2.41
CA LYS A 24 -14.54 -5.04 3.67
C LYS A 24 -13.65 -3.87 4.09
N ASP A 25 -14.27 -2.73 4.37
CA ASP A 25 -13.57 -1.46 4.52
C ASP A 25 -13.13 -1.20 5.97
N ALA A 26 -12.12 -1.95 6.42
CA ALA A 26 -11.54 -1.79 7.74
C ALA A 26 -10.51 -0.63 7.79
N PRO A 27 -10.55 0.23 8.83
CA PRO A 27 -9.54 1.27 9.03
C PRO A 27 -8.20 0.67 9.47
N LEU A 28 -7.15 1.51 9.41
CA LEU A 28 -5.87 1.20 10.04
C LEU A 28 -6.04 1.01 11.55
N SER A 29 -5.20 0.18 12.15
CA SER A 29 -4.98 0.22 13.59
C SER A 29 -4.10 1.43 13.95
N ASN A 30 -4.04 1.83 15.21
CA ASN A 30 -3.08 2.86 15.65
C ASN A 30 -1.62 2.45 15.33
N HIS A 31 -1.30 1.16 15.45
CA HIS A 31 0.01 0.66 15.01
C HIS A 31 0.19 0.78 13.49
N GLY A 32 -0.84 0.45 12.71
CA GLY A 32 -0.83 0.64 11.26
C GLY A 32 -0.63 2.09 10.83
N MET A 33 -1.20 3.05 11.56
CA MET A 33 -0.93 4.47 11.32
C MET A 33 0.53 4.82 11.58
N ASN A 34 1.12 4.37 12.69
CA ASN A 34 2.55 4.59 12.97
C ASN A 34 3.46 3.96 11.89
N GLN A 35 3.07 2.79 11.35
CA GLN A 35 3.77 2.18 10.22
C GLN A 35 3.70 3.09 8.97
N ALA A 36 2.51 3.61 8.66
CA ALA A 36 2.29 4.49 7.51
C ALA A 36 3.08 5.80 7.63
N GLU A 37 3.14 6.39 8.83
CA GLU A 37 3.95 7.60 9.08
C GLU A 37 5.46 7.33 8.93
N ALA A 38 5.94 6.18 9.43
CA ALA A 38 7.35 5.80 9.28
C ALA A 38 7.74 5.55 7.82
N LEU A 39 6.86 4.92 7.04
CA LEU A 39 7.04 4.76 5.59
C LEU A 39 7.06 6.13 4.90
N ALA A 40 6.13 7.01 5.26
CA ALA A 40 6.04 8.33 4.66
C ALA A 40 7.28 9.17 4.94
N GLU A 41 7.85 9.07 6.13
CA GLU A 41 9.11 9.69 6.49
C GLU A 41 10.28 9.11 5.68
N SER A 42 10.38 7.78 5.55
CA SER A 42 11.49 7.14 4.83
C SER A 42 11.49 7.43 3.33
N LEU A 43 10.33 7.69 2.74
CA LEU A 43 10.16 8.04 1.32
C LEU A 43 10.06 9.55 1.06
N SER A 44 10.17 10.41 2.08
CA SER A 44 9.96 11.86 1.97
C SER A 44 10.94 12.57 1.02
N SER A 45 12.17 12.05 0.88
CA SER A 45 13.20 12.58 -0.02
C SER A 45 13.03 12.11 -1.47
N ILE A 46 12.21 11.09 -1.71
CA ILE A 46 11.87 10.64 -3.06
C ILE A 46 10.73 11.51 -3.57
N LYS A 47 11.01 12.32 -4.60
CA LYS A 47 10.01 13.15 -5.25
C LYS A 47 9.00 12.28 -6.00
N LEU A 48 7.80 12.15 -5.46
CA LEU A 48 6.69 11.47 -6.10
C LEU A 48 6.03 12.41 -7.11
N SER A 49 5.83 11.91 -8.33
CA SER A 49 5.10 12.60 -9.40
C SER A 49 3.59 12.40 -9.28
N THR A 50 3.15 11.24 -8.79
CA THR A 50 1.75 10.88 -8.62
C THR A 50 1.61 9.79 -7.57
N ILE A 51 0.52 9.81 -6.82
CA ILE A 51 0.12 8.75 -5.88
C ILE A 51 -1.21 8.17 -6.35
N TYR A 52 -1.27 6.85 -6.48
CA TYR A 52 -2.52 6.10 -6.60
C TYR A 52 -2.75 5.28 -5.34
N SER A 53 -4.00 5.09 -4.96
CA SER A 53 -4.35 4.14 -3.91
C SER A 53 -5.62 3.39 -4.23
N SER A 54 -5.76 2.19 -3.66
CA SER A 54 -7.09 1.65 -3.42
C SER A 54 -7.93 2.67 -2.63
N ASP A 55 -9.21 2.71 -2.95
CA ASP A 55 -10.22 3.53 -2.28
C ASP A 55 -10.60 3.00 -0.88
N LEU A 56 -10.18 1.79 -0.49
CA LEU A 56 -10.38 1.26 0.86
C LEU A 56 -9.57 2.07 1.89
N LEU A 57 -10.18 2.35 3.05
CA LEU A 57 -9.68 3.23 4.11
C LEU A 57 -8.23 2.94 4.48
N ARG A 58 -7.86 1.67 4.64
CA ARG A 58 -6.48 1.27 5.00
C ARG A 58 -5.45 1.72 3.96
N ALA A 59 -5.75 1.61 2.68
CA ALA A 59 -4.84 2.02 1.60
C ALA A 59 -4.86 3.55 1.42
N LYS A 60 -6.06 4.15 1.36
CA LYS A 60 -6.25 5.60 1.28
C LYS A 60 -5.55 6.35 2.41
N THR A 61 -5.69 5.88 3.65
CA THR A 61 -5.04 6.50 4.83
C THR A 61 -3.52 6.39 4.75
N THR A 62 -3.01 5.24 4.29
CA THR A 62 -1.56 5.06 4.07
C THR A 62 -1.03 6.01 2.98
N ALA A 63 -1.77 6.17 1.88
CA ALA A 63 -1.44 7.10 0.80
C ALA A 63 -1.50 8.57 1.24
N ALA A 64 -2.48 8.94 2.07
CA ALA A 64 -2.59 10.28 2.64
C ALA A 64 -1.39 10.63 3.52
N ALA A 65 -0.87 9.67 4.30
CA ALA A 65 0.36 9.86 5.07
C ALA A 65 1.57 10.14 4.17
N LEU A 66 1.72 9.38 3.08
CA LEU A 66 2.76 9.61 2.06
C LEU A 66 2.67 11.01 1.46
N LYS A 67 1.48 11.39 0.99
CA LYS A 67 1.24 12.72 0.40
C LYS A 67 1.61 13.84 1.37
N LYS A 68 1.19 13.74 2.64
CA LYS A 68 1.46 14.75 3.68
C LYS A 68 2.95 14.96 3.94
N LYS A 69 3.80 13.96 3.70
CA LYS A 69 5.24 14.00 3.96
C LYS A 69 6.09 14.34 2.73
N GLN A 70 5.47 14.52 1.57
CA GLN A 70 6.20 14.97 0.37
C GLN A 70 6.72 16.40 0.57
N LEU A 71 8.03 16.58 0.37
CA LEU A 71 8.70 17.88 0.55
C LEU A 71 8.50 18.84 -0.62
N HIS A 72 8.02 18.32 -1.74
CA HIS A 72 7.82 19.06 -2.99
C HIS A 72 6.32 19.32 -3.21
N ALA A 73 5.98 20.09 -4.26
CA ALA A 73 4.63 20.56 -4.60
C ALA A 73 3.49 19.53 -4.38
N ASP A 74 2.25 20.02 -4.28
CA ASP A 74 1.06 19.20 -4.05
C ASP A 74 0.99 18.01 -5.04
N VAL A 75 1.34 16.82 -4.56
CA VAL A 75 1.40 15.61 -5.38
C VAL A 75 -0.04 15.15 -5.65
N PRO A 76 -0.43 14.95 -6.93
CA PRO A 76 -1.74 14.40 -7.27
C PRO A 76 -1.95 13.05 -6.59
N HIS A 77 -3.12 12.87 -5.98
CA HIS A 77 -3.54 11.62 -5.35
C HIS A 77 -4.87 11.16 -5.94
N HIS A 78 -4.87 9.97 -6.53
CA HIS A 78 -6.03 9.34 -7.16
C HIS A 78 -6.43 8.06 -6.44
N GLU A 79 -7.72 7.90 -6.16
CA GLU A 79 -8.29 6.70 -5.55
C GLU A 79 -8.96 5.85 -6.62
N LEU A 80 -8.61 4.56 -6.68
CA LEU A 80 -9.07 3.63 -7.70
C LEU A 80 -9.59 2.34 -7.07
N SER A 81 -10.85 1.98 -7.37
CA SER A 81 -11.42 0.68 -6.96
C SER A 81 -10.70 -0.50 -7.62
N ALA A 82 -10.11 -0.31 -8.80
CA ALA A 82 -9.32 -1.33 -9.50
C ALA A 82 -8.09 -1.79 -8.69
N LEU A 83 -7.61 -0.97 -7.74
CA LEU A 83 -6.48 -1.29 -6.86
C LEU A 83 -6.88 -2.03 -5.58
N ARG A 84 -8.17 -2.41 -5.40
CA ARG A 84 -8.64 -3.17 -4.23
C ARG A 84 -7.98 -4.54 -4.11
N GLU A 85 -8.03 -5.10 -2.90
CA GLU A 85 -7.62 -6.49 -2.68
C GLU A 85 -8.52 -7.46 -3.48
N GLN A 86 -8.18 -8.75 -3.50
CA GLN A 86 -9.12 -9.78 -3.92
C GLN A 86 -10.45 -9.67 -3.15
N HIS A 87 -11.58 -9.74 -3.84
CA HIS A 87 -12.89 -9.88 -3.22
C HIS A 87 -13.07 -11.31 -2.73
N PHE A 88 -13.28 -11.52 -1.43
CA PHE A 88 -13.43 -12.86 -0.88
C PHE A 88 -14.87 -13.36 -0.83
N GLY A 89 -15.84 -12.62 -1.39
CA GLY A 89 -17.24 -13.06 -1.47
C GLY A 89 -17.79 -13.43 -0.09
N ILE A 90 -18.37 -14.64 0.02
CA ILE A 90 -18.87 -15.17 1.31
C ILE A 90 -17.78 -15.33 2.38
N GLY A 91 -16.50 -15.34 2.00
CA GLY A 91 -15.37 -15.45 2.91
C GLY A 91 -15.06 -14.15 3.66
N GLU A 92 -15.53 -12.99 3.19
CA GLU A 92 -15.21 -11.68 3.80
C GLU A 92 -15.51 -11.67 5.31
N GLY A 93 -14.52 -11.30 6.12
CA GLY A 93 -14.63 -11.23 7.58
C GLY A 93 -14.67 -12.58 8.30
N MET A 94 -14.60 -13.70 7.57
CA MET A 94 -14.55 -15.04 8.16
C MET A 94 -13.13 -15.40 8.54
N LYS A 95 -12.97 -16.16 9.64
CA LYS A 95 -11.66 -16.61 10.11
C LYS A 95 -11.02 -17.59 9.12
N PHE A 96 -9.71 -17.47 8.95
CA PHE A 96 -8.94 -18.48 8.22
C PHE A 96 -9.09 -19.86 8.86
N SER A 97 -9.34 -20.87 8.04
CA SER A 97 -9.28 -22.27 8.45
C SER A 97 -8.31 -23.06 7.59
N ARG A 98 -7.99 -24.29 8.00
CA ARG A 98 -7.25 -25.22 7.15
C ARG A 98 -8.21 -25.99 6.25
N MET A 99 -7.72 -26.39 5.08
CA MET A 99 -8.40 -27.37 4.23
C MET A 99 -8.33 -28.73 4.92
N GLU A 100 -9.46 -29.38 5.10
CA GLU A 100 -9.59 -30.74 5.62
C GLU A 100 -9.56 -31.74 4.45
N PRO A 101 -8.66 -32.74 4.49
CA PRO A 101 -8.60 -33.76 3.45
C PRO A 101 -9.94 -34.47 3.25
N GLY A 102 -10.35 -34.66 1.99
CA GLY A 102 -11.56 -35.39 1.64
C GLY A 102 -12.87 -34.60 1.72
N LEU A 103 -12.82 -33.29 2.03
CA LEU A 103 -13.98 -32.41 1.98
C LEU A 103 -13.89 -31.44 0.79
N SER A 104 -15.00 -31.21 0.11
CA SER A 104 -15.12 -30.17 -0.91
C SER A 104 -15.10 -28.78 -0.26
N LEU A 105 -14.90 -27.72 -1.06
CA LEU A 105 -15.05 -26.33 -0.58
C LEU A 105 -16.47 -26.07 -0.04
N GLU A 106 -17.49 -26.63 -0.69
CA GLU A 106 -18.89 -26.50 -0.29
C GLU A 106 -19.14 -27.14 1.09
N ASP A 107 -18.57 -28.31 1.36
CA ASP A 107 -18.63 -28.97 2.67
C ASP A 107 -17.99 -28.12 3.77
N HIS A 108 -16.89 -27.41 3.46
CA HIS A 108 -16.26 -26.50 4.41
C HIS A 108 -17.16 -25.32 4.73
N TYR A 109 -17.75 -24.69 3.71
CA TYR A 109 -18.62 -23.52 3.89
C TYR A 109 -19.86 -23.88 4.71
N ALA A 110 -20.47 -25.04 4.46
CA ALA A 110 -21.60 -25.55 5.25
C ALA A 110 -21.25 -25.76 6.74
N ARG A 111 -19.96 -25.97 7.05
CA ARG A 111 -19.43 -26.09 8.42
C ARG A 111 -18.89 -24.76 8.97
N GLY A 112 -19.06 -23.64 8.27
CA GLY A 112 -18.54 -22.33 8.66
C GLY A 112 -17.01 -22.23 8.59
N LYS A 113 -16.36 -23.04 7.76
CA LYS A 113 -14.90 -23.06 7.55
C LYS A 113 -14.56 -22.44 6.20
N TYR A 114 -13.53 -21.60 6.18
CA TYR A 114 -13.09 -20.83 5.00
C TYR A 114 -11.59 -21.05 4.76
N PRO A 115 -11.21 -22.18 4.13
CA PRO A 115 -9.82 -22.50 3.88
C PRO A 115 -9.23 -21.65 2.75
N ALA A 116 -7.90 -21.59 2.69
CA ALA A 116 -7.21 -21.01 1.55
C ALA A 116 -7.47 -21.83 0.28
N ILE A 117 -7.79 -21.15 -0.81
CA ILE A 117 -7.99 -21.73 -2.14
C ILE A 117 -6.66 -21.60 -2.89
N PHE A 118 -6.11 -22.72 -3.36
CA PHE A 118 -4.82 -22.75 -4.06
C PHE A 118 -4.95 -22.83 -5.58
N ASP A 119 -6.10 -23.27 -6.09
CA ASP A 119 -6.42 -23.20 -7.51
C ASP A 119 -6.72 -21.74 -7.88
N ARG A 120 -6.02 -21.22 -8.90
CA ARG A 120 -6.11 -19.83 -9.32
C ARG A 120 -7.44 -19.47 -9.99
N GLN A 121 -8.15 -20.46 -10.53
CA GLN A 121 -9.44 -20.27 -11.21
C GLN A 121 -10.62 -20.38 -10.24
N GLN A 122 -10.40 -20.97 -9.07
CA GLN A 122 -11.43 -21.09 -8.05
C GLN A 122 -11.50 -19.84 -7.17
N SER A 123 -12.70 -19.57 -6.65
CA SER A 123 -12.97 -18.47 -5.73
C SER A 123 -14.01 -18.88 -4.70
N PHE A 124 -14.11 -18.11 -3.62
CA PHE A 124 -15.30 -18.16 -2.78
C PHE A 124 -16.52 -17.73 -3.60
N PRO A 125 -17.72 -18.28 -3.35
CA PRO A 125 -18.96 -17.79 -3.95
C PRO A 125 -19.10 -16.26 -3.84
N GLY A 126 -19.35 -15.61 -4.97
CA GLY A 126 -19.42 -14.14 -5.08
C GLY A 126 -18.08 -13.41 -4.98
N GLY A 127 -16.96 -14.13 -4.89
CA GLY A 127 -15.59 -13.61 -4.82
C GLY A 127 -14.86 -13.62 -6.16
N GLU A 128 -13.68 -13.01 -6.17
CA GLU A 128 -12.72 -13.07 -7.27
C GLU A 128 -11.82 -14.30 -7.13
N SER A 129 -11.48 -14.94 -8.24
CA SER A 129 -10.37 -15.89 -8.31
C SER A 129 -9.04 -15.13 -8.45
N LEU A 130 -7.89 -15.80 -8.28
CA LEU A 130 -6.61 -15.13 -8.53
C LEU A 130 -6.45 -14.71 -10.00
N ASP A 131 -7.04 -15.46 -10.93
CA ASP A 131 -7.03 -15.09 -12.35
C ASP A 131 -7.91 -13.86 -12.63
N ASP A 132 -8.98 -13.64 -11.86
CA ASP A 132 -9.76 -12.39 -11.96
C ASP A 132 -8.99 -11.19 -11.41
N VAL A 133 -8.26 -11.38 -10.31
CA VAL A 133 -7.34 -10.36 -9.78
C VAL A 133 -6.24 -10.04 -10.80
N ALA A 134 -5.68 -11.05 -11.48
CA ALA A 134 -4.69 -10.86 -12.54
C ALA A 134 -5.26 -10.05 -13.72
N LYS A 135 -6.47 -10.37 -14.20
CA LYS A 135 -7.15 -9.57 -15.24
C LYS A 135 -7.33 -8.11 -14.80
N ARG A 136 -7.73 -7.88 -13.54
CA ARG A 136 -7.88 -6.53 -13.00
C ARG A 136 -6.54 -5.80 -12.88
N ALA A 137 -5.46 -6.52 -12.55
CA ALA A 137 -4.11 -5.98 -12.57
C ALA A 137 -3.67 -5.54 -13.97
N GLU A 138 -3.99 -6.32 -15.02
CA GLU A 138 -3.74 -5.92 -16.41
C GLU A 138 -4.47 -4.61 -16.77
N SER A 139 -5.74 -4.46 -16.38
CA SER A 139 -6.47 -3.21 -16.59
C SER A 139 -5.81 -2.01 -15.87
N VAL A 140 -5.18 -2.24 -14.71
CA VAL A 140 -4.40 -1.19 -14.01
C VAL A 140 -3.11 -0.87 -14.76
N ILE A 141 -2.44 -1.86 -15.36
CA ILE A 141 -1.26 -1.59 -16.21
C ILE A 141 -1.66 -0.66 -17.36
N GLU A 142 -2.78 -0.95 -18.03
CA GLU A 142 -3.26 -0.17 -19.16
C GLU A 142 -3.71 1.23 -18.77
N ALA A 143 -4.46 1.35 -17.68
CA ALA A 143 -5.04 2.63 -17.27
C ALA A 143 -4.09 3.53 -16.47
N VAL A 144 -3.05 2.96 -15.83
CA VAL A 144 -2.16 3.70 -14.91
C VAL A 144 -0.71 3.67 -15.39
N LEU A 145 -0.13 2.51 -15.64
CA LEU A 145 1.30 2.41 -15.96
C LEU A 145 1.60 2.92 -17.37
N LEU A 146 0.84 2.49 -18.38
CA LEU A 146 1.07 2.88 -19.78
C LEU A 146 1.01 4.40 -20.01
N PRO A 147 0.04 5.16 -19.46
CA PRO A 147 0.03 6.62 -19.60
C PRO A 147 1.29 7.29 -19.05
N HIS A 148 1.81 6.83 -17.91
CA HIS A 148 3.06 7.38 -17.37
C HIS A 148 4.27 7.06 -18.24
N LEU A 149 4.30 5.89 -18.89
CA LEU A 149 5.36 5.49 -19.81
C LEU A 149 5.31 6.24 -21.15
N LEU A 150 4.11 6.46 -21.68
CA LEU A 150 3.88 7.30 -22.87
C LEU A 150 4.36 8.72 -22.62
N GLN A 151 3.95 9.32 -21.50
CA GLN A 151 4.36 10.67 -21.15
C GLN A 151 5.87 10.77 -20.93
N GLU A 152 6.50 9.77 -20.32
CA GLU A 152 7.97 9.71 -20.20
C GLU A 152 8.67 9.64 -21.57
N LYS A 153 8.07 8.96 -22.56
CA LYS A 153 8.60 8.90 -23.94
C LYS A 153 8.53 10.29 -24.61
N GLU A 154 7.44 11.01 -24.43
CA GLU A 154 7.24 12.36 -24.98
C GLU A 154 8.13 13.41 -24.29
N GLU A 155 8.43 13.23 -23.01
CA GLU A 155 9.18 14.18 -22.19
C GLU A 155 10.67 13.86 -22.03
N LYS A 156 11.24 12.94 -22.83
CA LYS A 156 12.63 12.45 -22.70
C LYS A 156 13.68 13.57 -22.58
N GLU A 157 13.46 14.71 -23.21
CA GLU A 157 14.37 15.87 -23.18
C GLU A 157 14.44 16.57 -21.80
N LYS A 158 13.41 16.43 -20.96
CA LYS A 158 13.31 17.14 -19.67
C LYS A 158 14.21 16.54 -18.58
N GLN A 159 14.78 15.34 -18.78
CA GLN A 159 15.63 14.61 -17.81
C GLN A 159 15.06 14.51 -16.37
N VAL A 160 13.74 14.59 -16.20
CA VAL A 160 13.11 14.49 -14.87
C VAL A 160 12.73 13.03 -14.62
N LEU A 161 13.35 12.42 -13.61
CA LEU A 161 12.98 11.07 -13.18
C LEU A 161 11.54 11.03 -12.65
N ARG A 162 10.70 10.22 -13.28
CA ARG A 162 9.31 10.02 -12.86
C ARG A 162 9.18 8.86 -11.88
N THR A 163 8.72 9.16 -10.66
CA THR A 163 8.39 8.13 -9.65
C THR A 163 6.92 8.18 -9.29
N VAL A 164 6.22 7.07 -9.42
CA VAL A 164 4.78 6.90 -9.14
C VAL A 164 4.64 5.96 -7.95
N ALA A 165 3.86 6.34 -6.94
CA ALA A 165 3.54 5.46 -5.82
C ALA A 165 2.14 4.85 -6.00
N ILE A 166 2.00 3.55 -5.75
CA ILE A 166 0.74 2.81 -5.82
C ILE A 166 0.54 2.09 -4.49
N VAL A 167 -0.43 2.55 -3.70
CA VAL A 167 -0.76 1.98 -2.39
C VAL A 167 -1.94 1.02 -2.50
N SER A 168 -1.69 -0.26 -2.25
CA SER A 168 -2.67 -1.34 -2.45
C SER A 168 -2.49 -2.44 -1.39
N HIS A 169 -2.75 -3.70 -1.76
CA HIS A 169 -2.94 -4.84 -0.87
C HIS A 169 -2.06 -6.02 -1.28
N GLY A 170 -2.01 -7.04 -0.44
CA GLY A 170 -0.98 -8.08 -0.54
C GLY A 170 -1.11 -8.93 -1.79
N LEU A 171 -2.29 -9.50 -2.05
CA LEU A 171 -2.51 -10.38 -3.21
C LEU A 171 -2.56 -9.56 -4.49
N PHE A 172 -3.26 -8.42 -4.49
CA PHE A 172 -3.29 -7.55 -5.66
C PHE A 172 -1.89 -7.09 -6.11
N ILE A 173 -1.02 -6.65 -5.18
CA ILE A 173 0.36 -6.26 -5.54
C ILE A 173 1.12 -7.46 -6.12
N GLY A 174 0.91 -8.67 -5.58
CA GLY A 174 1.54 -9.87 -6.10
C GLY A 174 1.13 -10.17 -7.55
N GLU A 175 -0.16 -10.07 -7.86
CA GLU A 175 -0.67 -10.26 -9.24
C GLU A 175 -0.18 -9.13 -10.17
N LEU A 176 -0.20 -7.87 -9.73
CA LEU A 176 0.32 -6.74 -10.50
C LEU A 176 1.82 -6.89 -10.82
N MET A 177 2.63 -7.32 -9.85
CA MET A 177 4.06 -7.61 -10.07
C MET A 177 4.26 -8.71 -11.10
N SER A 178 3.54 -9.82 -10.97
CA SER A 178 3.56 -10.93 -11.93
C SER A 178 3.19 -10.46 -13.34
N SER A 179 2.13 -9.66 -13.46
CA SER A 179 1.66 -9.10 -14.73
C SER A 179 2.69 -8.15 -15.36
N ILE A 180 3.29 -7.26 -14.57
CA ILE A 180 4.35 -6.35 -15.05
C ILE A 180 5.56 -7.12 -15.59
N ILE A 181 6.02 -8.14 -14.85
CA ILE A 181 7.20 -8.92 -15.23
C ILE A 181 6.93 -9.73 -16.50
N GLN A 182 5.75 -10.33 -16.63
CA GLN A 182 5.37 -11.14 -17.80
C GLN A 182 5.30 -10.33 -19.11
N ARG A 183 5.14 -9.00 -19.01
CA ARG A 183 5.17 -8.10 -20.17
C ARG A 183 6.57 -7.88 -20.73
N ASP A 184 7.63 -8.13 -19.96
CA ASP A 184 9.01 -8.01 -20.46
C ASP A 184 9.35 -9.17 -21.43
N PRO A 185 9.61 -8.89 -22.72
CA PRO A 185 10.01 -9.93 -23.68
C PRO A 185 11.26 -10.72 -23.25
N ALA A 186 12.17 -10.12 -22.49
CA ALA A 186 13.39 -10.77 -22.03
C ALA A 186 13.14 -11.76 -20.88
N THR A 187 12.05 -11.62 -20.13
CA THR A 187 11.68 -12.52 -19.03
C THR A 187 10.79 -13.67 -19.50
N LYS A 188 10.20 -13.59 -20.71
CA LYS A 188 9.30 -14.62 -21.28
C LYS A 188 9.94 -16.02 -21.40
N SER A 189 11.27 -16.14 -21.42
CA SER A 189 11.95 -17.45 -21.46
C SER A 189 12.35 -17.99 -20.08
N THR A 190 12.22 -17.18 -19.02
CA THR A 190 12.50 -17.62 -17.65
C THR A 190 11.18 -17.77 -16.92
N HIS A 191 10.76 -19.01 -16.64
CA HIS A 191 9.66 -19.30 -15.71
C HIS A 191 10.05 -18.93 -14.27
N ASN A 192 10.43 -17.67 -14.04
CA ASN A 192 10.74 -17.18 -12.72
C ASN A 192 9.42 -16.78 -12.04
N SER A 193 8.75 -17.79 -11.47
CA SER A 193 7.64 -17.58 -10.53
C SER A 193 8.19 -16.91 -9.26
N HIS A 194 8.39 -15.59 -9.32
CA HIS A 194 8.67 -14.84 -8.11
C HIS A 194 7.42 -14.87 -7.24
N ASP A 195 7.53 -15.52 -6.09
CA ASP A 195 6.46 -15.50 -5.09
C ASP A 195 6.47 -14.15 -4.37
N PHE A 196 5.57 -13.27 -4.75
CA PHE A 196 5.40 -11.94 -4.14
C PHE A 196 4.45 -11.96 -2.93
N ARG A 197 4.00 -13.13 -2.47
CA ARG A 197 3.13 -13.25 -1.29
C ARG A 197 3.92 -12.95 -0.01
N GLY A 198 3.18 -12.66 1.07
CA GLY A 198 3.77 -12.46 2.39
C GLY A 198 4.45 -11.10 2.61
N THR A 199 4.14 -10.10 1.78
CA THR A 199 4.60 -8.71 1.99
C THR A 199 4.17 -8.20 3.35
N ARG A 200 5.04 -7.50 4.08
CA ARG A 200 4.66 -6.91 5.38
C ARG A 200 3.78 -5.68 5.16
N ASN A 201 2.95 -5.31 6.14
CA ASN A 201 2.23 -4.04 6.08
C ASN A 201 3.22 -2.87 5.96
N THR A 202 2.93 -1.91 5.08
CA THR A 202 3.82 -0.80 4.64
C THR A 202 5.13 -1.22 3.98
N ALA A 203 5.36 -2.51 3.73
CA ALA A 203 6.46 -2.89 2.88
C ALA A 203 6.20 -2.45 1.45
N TRP A 204 7.28 -2.13 0.74
CA TRP A 204 7.18 -1.65 -0.63
C TRP A 204 8.13 -2.41 -1.56
N MET A 205 7.79 -2.37 -2.85
CA MET A 205 8.61 -2.87 -3.94
C MET A 205 8.90 -1.72 -4.90
N ARG A 206 10.06 -1.76 -5.55
CA ARG A 206 10.37 -0.81 -6.63
C ARG A 206 10.57 -1.57 -7.93
N VAL A 207 9.80 -1.14 -8.91
CA VAL A 207 9.89 -1.60 -10.29
C VAL A 207 10.29 -0.43 -11.17
N GLU A 208 11.35 -0.61 -11.92
CA GLU A 208 11.84 0.32 -12.92
C GLU A 208 11.41 -0.23 -14.29
N ILE A 209 10.64 0.56 -15.03
CA ILE A 209 10.23 0.21 -16.40
C ILE A 209 10.95 1.15 -17.37
N THR A 210 11.66 0.57 -18.32
CA THR A 210 12.36 1.28 -19.39
C THR A 210 11.82 0.88 -20.75
N LEU A 211 11.87 1.80 -21.70
CA LEU A 211 11.53 1.56 -23.10
C LEU A 211 12.84 1.60 -23.89
N GLN A 212 13.33 0.45 -24.34
CA GLN A 212 14.58 0.34 -25.12
C GLN A 212 14.35 0.70 -26.60
N ASN A 213 15.33 1.31 -27.27
CA ASN A 213 15.45 1.52 -28.74
C ASN A 213 14.17 1.53 -29.58
N GLU A 214 13.81 2.71 -30.08
CA GLU A 214 12.69 2.94 -31.00
C GLU A 214 12.94 2.20 -32.33
N SER A 215 12.15 1.16 -32.61
CA SER A 215 11.88 0.83 -34.01
C SER A 215 10.77 1.78 -34.44
N GLY A 216 10.92 2.49 -35.56
CA GLY A 216 9.96 3.50 -36.03
C GLY A 216 8.59 2.94 -36.46
N GLN A 217 7.97 2.10 -35.63
CA GLN A 217 6.62 1.59 -35.80
C GLN A 217 5.60 2.71 -35.64
N SER A 218 4.53 2.64 -36.44
CA SER A 218 3.53 3.70 -36.53
C SER A 218 2.56 3.78 -35.34
N ASP A 219 2.48 2.74 -34.50
CA ASP A 219 1.60 2.71 -33.31
C ASP A 219 2.42 2.82 -31.99
N PRO A 220 2.26 3.91 -31.22
CA PRO A 220 3.00 4.13 -29.97
C PRO A 220 2.80 3.05 -28.90
N LEU A 221 1.63 2.41 -28.84
CA LEU A 221 1.33 1.38 -27.84
C LEU A 221 2.06 0.07 -28.16
N SER A 222 1.99 -0.38 -29.41
CA SER A 222 2.72 -1.56 -29.89
C SER A 222 4.22 -1.42 -29.69
N ASP A 223 4.77 -0.22 -29.95
CA ASP A 223 6.17 0.09 -29.72
C ASP A 223 6.55 0.01 -28.23
N ILE A 224 5.71 0.55 -27.34
CA ILE A 224 5.95 0.43 -25.89
C ILE A 224 6.00 -1.01 -25.43
N ILE A 225 5.04 -1.82 -25.87
CA ILE A 225 4.94 -3.22 -25.45
C ILE A 225 6.16 -4.02 -25.95
N ALA A 226 6.62 -3.77 -27.17
CA ALA A 226 7.79 -4.45 -27.74
C ALA A 226 9.11 -4.12 -27.00
N HIS A 227 9.20 -2.92 -26.44
CA HIS A 227 10.43 -2.38 -25.86
C HIS A 227 10.41 -2.26 -24.34
N TRP A 228 9.33 -2.69 -23.71
CA TRP A 228 9.17 -2.78 -22.26
C TRP A 228 10.26 -3.66 -21.66
N ARG A 229 11.00 -3.10 -20.69
CA ARG A 229 11.96 -3.82 -19.86
C ARG A 229 11.75 -3.52 -18.40
N VAL A 230 11.80 -4.57 -17.59
CA VAL A 230 11.53 -4.52 -16.15
C VAL A 230 12.79 -4.78 -15.37
N LYS A 231 13.07 -3.92 -14.41
CA LYS A 231 14.05 -4.17 -13.36
C LYS A 231 13.38 -4.01 -11.99
N VAL A 232 13.41 -5.06 -11.19
CA VAL A 232 12.93 -5.02 -9.80
C VAL A 232 14.12 -4.74 -8.89
N SER A 233 14.15 -3.56 -8.26
CA SER A 233 15.31 -3.12 -7.46
C SER A 233 15.10 -3.29 -5.96
N ALA A 234 13.86 -3.53 -5.52
CA ALA A 234 13.52 -3.76 -4.12
C ALA A 234 12.27 -4.64 -4.05
N ILE A 235 12.26 -5.63 -3.16
CA ILE A 235 11.14 -6.52 -2.90
C ILE A 235 10.90 -6.56 -1.40
N ASN A 236 9.66 -6.31 -0.97
CA ASN A 236 9.26 -6.34 0.43
C ASN A 236 10.21 -5.52 1.32
N GLU A 237 10.67 -4.36 0.86
CA GLU A 237 11.53 -3.47 1.65
C GLU A 237 10.70 -2.91 2.82
N HIS A 238 11.25 -3.02 4.03
CA HIS A 238 10.54 -2.62 5.26
C HIS A 238 11.46 -2.13 6.38
N SER A 239 12.65 -1.61 6.05
CA SER A 239 13.63 -1.16 7.05
C SER A 239 13.12 0.01 7.90
N HIS A 240 12.18 0.81 7.39
CA HIS A 240 11.51 1.89 8.14
C HIS A 240 10.74 1.37 9.36
N LEU A 241 10.39 0.08 9.40
CA LEU A 241 9.71 -0.53 10.53
C LEU A 241 10.62 -0.84 11.72
N SER A 242 11.95 -0.75 11.56
CA SER A 242 12.93 -1.13 12.59
C SER A 242 12.72 -0.43 13.94
N LYS A 243 12.18 0.80 13.92
CA LYS A 243 11.91 1.62 15.12
C LYS A 243 10.41 1.76 15.43
N VAL A 244 9.54 1.07 14.69
CA VAL A 244 8.08 1.18 14.87
C VAL A 244 7.62 0.08 15.82
N HIS A 245 7.38 0.46 17.08
CA HIS A 245 6.90 -0.45 18.11
C HIS A 245 5.38 -0.34 18.29
N ARG A 246 4.72 -1.48 18.54
CA ARG A 246 3.30 -1.48 18.92
C ARG A 246 3.16 -0.90 20.32
N GLN A 247 2.26 0.07 20.47
CA GLN A 247 1.91 0.63 21.77
C GLN A 247 1.24 -0.43 22.67
N LYS A 248 1.64 -0.47 23.94
CA LYS A 248 1.12 -1.40 24.96
C LYS A 248 -0.31 -1.03 25.39
N GLY A 249 -0.94 -1.91 26.17
CA GLY A 249 -2.26 -1.65 26.75
C GLY A 249 -3.42 -1.71 25.75
N GLY A 250 -3.25 -2.41 24.62
CA GLY A 250 -4.29 -2.57 23.59
C GLY A 250 -4.45 -1.36 22.66
N ILE A 251 -3.87 -0.20 22.99
CA ILE A 251 -3.99 1.05 22.21
C ILE A 251 -3.55 0.87 20.76
N GLY A 252 -2.42 0.18 20.53
CA GLY A 252 -1.91 -0.07 19.17
C GLY A 252 -2.84 -0.91 18.29
N SER A 253 -3.78 -1.65 18.90
CA SER A 253 -4.73 -2.52 18.21
C SER A 253 -6.12 -1.89 18.05
N LEU A 254 -6.37 -0.71 18.62
CA LEU A 254 -7.59 0.06 18.41
C LEU A 254 -7.61 0.62 16.98
N ALA A 255 -8.82 0.89 16.48
CA ALA A 255 -8.99 1.57 15.20
C ALA A 255 -8.39 2.97 15.31
N HIS A 256 -7.65 3.39 14.29
CA HIS A 256 -7.16 4.75 14.20
C HIS A 256 -8.33 5.69 13.91
N ASP A 257 -8.44 6.73 14.74
CA ASP A 257 -9.43 7.78 14.59
C ASP A 257 -8.69 9.10 14.38
N ALA A 258 -8.83 9.69 13.18
CA ALA A 258 -8.17 10.94 12.83
C ALA A 258 -8.64 12.13 13.69
N ALA A 259 -9.81 12.03 14.34
CA ALA A 259 -10.31 13.04 15.27
C ALA A 259 -9.69 12.93 16.67
N GLN A 260 -9.09 11.78 17.02
CA GLN A 260 -8.34 11.63 18.27
C GLN A 260 -7.03 12.39 18.18
N LYS A 261 -7.03 13.62 18.71
CA LYS A 261 -5.80 14.39 18.90
C LYS A 261 -4.84 13.60 19.78
N ASP A 262 -3.56 13.54 19.38
CA ASP A 262 -2.49 12.88 20.13
C ASP A 262 -2.58 13.26 21.61
N ILE A 263 -2.54 12.29 22.52
CA ILE A 263 -2.61 12.54 23.96
C ILE A 263 -1.47 13.46 24.44
N ARG A 264 -0.36 13.54 23.69
CA ARG A 264 0.70 14.54 23.88
C ARG A 264 0.20 15.98 23.74
N THR A 265 -0.81 16.22 22.91
CA THR A 265 -1.50 17.53 22.81
C THR A 265 -2.29 17.86 24.07
N PHE A 266 -2.77 16.84 24.79
CA PHE A 266 -3.49 17.00 26.07
C PHE A 266 -2.53 17.30 27.23
N PHE A 267 -1.35 16.67 27.27
CA PHE A 267 -0.36 16.88 28.33
C PHE A 267 0.66 18.00 28.04
N GLY A 268 0.82 18.42 26.79
CA GLY A 268 1.80 19.43 26.35
C GLY A 268 1.43 20.88 26.62
N LYS A 269 0.29 21.17 27.26
CA LYS A 269 -0.17 22.55 27.55
C LYS A 269 0.00 22.99 29.01
N ARG A 270 0.73 22.23 29.85
CA ARG A 270 1.06 22.61 31.24
C ARG A 270 2.55 22.88 31.43
N SER A 271 3.11 23.85 30.72
CA SER A 271 4.42 24.44 31.10
C SER A 271 4.71 25.74 30.33
N SER A 272 3.92 26.79 30.55
CA SER A 272 4.37 28.16 30.16
C SER A 272 3.68 29.31 30.91
N GLU A 273 3.04 29.08 32.06
CA GLU A 273 2.49 30.17 32.88
C GLU A 273 2.85 29.97 34.36
N SER A 274 4.12 30.15 34.70
CA SER A 274 4.50 30.44 36.08
C SER A 274 5.85 31.17 36.16
N GLN A 275 6.00 32.29 35.45
CA GLN A 275 7.00 33.30 35.79
C GLN A 275 6.47 34.70 35.47
N SER A 276 5.88 35.35 36.46
CA SER A 276 6.19 36.74 36.81
C SER A 276 5.32 37.19 37.98
N LYS A 277 5.95 37.39 39.13
CA LYS A 277 5.70 38.52 40.04
C LYS A 277 6.71 38.42 41.19
N SER A 278 7.84 39.10 40.99
CA SER A 278 8.60 39.65 42.10
C SER A 278 8.10 41.07 42.33
N VAL A 279 7.70 41.41 43.55
CA VAL A 279 7.83 42.77 44.13
C VAL A 279 7.91 42.64 45.67
N LYS A 280 9.13 42.88 46.16
CA LYS A 280 9.60 43.67 47.32
C LYS A 280 8.90 43.61 48.70
N SER A 281 9.81 43.66 49.68
CA SER A 281 9.67 43.78 51.13
C SER A 281 8.94 45.03 51.64
N ALA A 282 8.31 44.90 52.81
CA ALA A 282 8.35 45.91 53.88
C ALA A 282 7.93 45.32 55.24
N ARG A 283 8.70 45.65 56.27
CA ARG A 283 8.45 45.44 57.70
C ARG A 283 7.15 46.12 58.15
N ALA A 284 6.43 45.52 59.11
CA ALA A 284 6.16 46.07 60.45
C ALA A 284 5.08 45.25 61.18
N LYS A 285 5.39 44.76 62.38
CA LYS A 285 4.40 44.49 63.44
C LYS A 285 3.98 45.84 64.05
N PRO A 286 2.75 45.98 64.59
CA PRO A 286 2.65 45.83 66.05
C PRO A 286 1.31 45.25 66.58
N TYR A 287 1.40 44.82 67.85
CA TYR A 287 0.41 44.34 68.82
C TYR A 287 -0.12 42.91 68.66
#